data_AF-A0A4R7HZT6-F1
#
_entry.id   AF-A0A4R7HZT6-F1
#
_cell.length_a   1.000
_cell.length_b   1.000
_cell.length_c   1.000
_cell.angle_alpha   90.00
_cell.angle_beta   90.00
_cell.angle_gamma   90.00
#
_symmetry.space_group_name_H-M   'P 1'
#
loop_
_entity.id
_entity.type
_entity.pdbx_description
1 polymer ?
#
loop_
_entity_poly.entity_id
_entity_poly.type
_entity_poly.pdbx_seq_one_letter_code
_entity_poly.pdbx_strand_id
1 'polypeptide(L)'
;MRITEIAATPTAEQRERALAFVAGVETTTGRPQLSDHLRIDLGRDSGDAHGGPLLVTMHDDDRLIAFAQLSGANDAWVLETVVDPALDDDIAVRDDIADTAVDAHRRRRDDAVVWWLDDPSAHDHEVAARLGLAVWRELYEMRRPLPHPQQADVATRSFRPGIDDEAWLGINNRAFASHGEQGGWTLDTLRSRFDEPWFDPDGFRIFDDETGTPVAFCWTKLHTDGSPVVGEIYVIAVDPSAHGRGLGKQLTLAGLDSISDRGVTVANLYVDAGNTAAVGLYERLGFTIHRRRVAFAPPEHGTA
;
A
#
# COMPACT_ATOMS: atom_id res chain seq x y z
N MET A 1 5.76 -5.79 32.99
CA MET A 1 5.90 -7.23 32.62
C MET A 1 5.33 -7.38 31.24
N ARG A 2 6.06 -7.99 30.30
CA ARG A 2 5.56 -8.13 28.92
C ARG A 2 4.64 -9.33 28.76
N ILE A 3 3.47 -9.10 28.17
CA ILE A 3 2.46 -10.11 27.85
C ILE A 3 2.13 -10.02 26.38
N THR A 4 2.14 -11.16 25.69
CA THR A 4 1.74 -11.26 24.27
C THR A 4 0.38 -11.93 24.15
N GLU A 5 -0.54 -11.31 23.42
CA GLU A 5 -1.88 -11.82 23.15
C GLU A 5 -2.08 -12.06 21.65
N ILE A 6 -2.78 -13.14 21.30
CA ILE A 6 -3.09 -13.52 19.92
C ILE A 6 -4.61 -13.56 19.75
N ALA A 7 -5.14 -12.74 18.84
CA ALA A 7 -6.56 -12.69 18.49
C ALA A 7 -6.75 -13.10 17.02
N ALA A 8 -7.22 -14.33 16.80
CA ALA A 8 -7.52 -14.83 15.46
C ALA A 8 -8.83 -14.28 14.88
N THR A 9 -9.69 -13.72 15.73
CA THR A 9 -10.91 -13.01 15.34
C THR A 9 -11.05 -11.83 16.29
N PRO A 10 -10.35 -10.72 16.03
CA PRO A 10 -10.29 -9.60 16.95
C PRO A 10 -11.65 -8.93 17.10
N THR A 11 -12.01 -8.64 18.34
CA THR A 11 -13.23 -7.86 18.67
C THR A 11 -13.11 -6.43 18.16
N ALA A 12 -14.24 -5.72 18.05
CA ALA A 12 -14.24 -4.31 17.66
C ALA A 12 -13.35 -3.46 18.58
N GLU A 13 -13.41 -3.69 19.90
CA GLU A 13 -12.56 -3.01 20.88
C GLU A 13 -11.06 -3.26 20.64
N GLN A 14 -10.67 -4.50 20.33
CA GLN A 14 -9.27 -4.83 20.02
C GLN A 14 -8.79 -4.13 18.75
N ARG A 15 -9.64 -4.04 17.72
CA ARG A 15 -9.32 -3.34 16.46
C ARG A 15 -9.22 -1.83 16.66
N GLU A 16 -10.14 -1.23 17.41
CA GLU A 16 -10.10 0.20 17.77
C GLU A 16 -8.84 0.54 18.56
N ARG A 17 -8.45 -0.30 19.53
CA ARG A 17 -7.19 -0.12 20.28
C ARG A 17 -5.96 -0.21 19.39
N ALA A 18 -5.93 -1.14 18.44
CA ALA A 18 -4.84 -1.28 17.47
C ALA A 18 -4.75 -0.05 16.54
N LEU A 19 -5.88 0.42 16.00
CA LEU A 19 -5.95 1.63 15.18
C LEU A 19 -5.47 2.87 15.96
N ALA A 20 -5.87 3.02 17.22
CA ALA A 20 -5.43 4.12 18.07
C ALA A 20 -3.92 4.08 18.34
N PHE A 21 -3.35 2.89 18.57
CA PHE A 21 -1.92 2.70 18.74
C PHE A 21 -1.14 3.07 17.47
N VAL A 22 -1.59 2.56 16.31
CA VAL A 22 -1.02 2.88 15.00
C VAL A 22 -1.01 4.39 14.77
N ALA A 23 -2.15 5.06 14.94
CA ALA A 23 -2.25 6.51 14.76
C ALA A 23 -1.30 7.29 15.70
N GLY A 24 -1.09 6.80 16.92
CA GLY A 24 -0.13 7.39 17.87
C GLY A 24 1.33 7.26 17.39
N VAL A 25 1.70 6.10 16.86
CA VAL A 25 3.03 5.89 16.28
C VAL A 25 3.21 6.71 15.00
N GLU A 26 2.18 6.79 14.14
CA GLU A 26 2.19 7.62 12.93
C GLU A 26 2.39 9.10 13.26
N THR A 27 1.71 9.60 14.30
CA THR A 27 1.89 10.98 14.78
C THR A 27 3.32 11.23 15.25
N THR A 28 3.93 10.26 15.92
CA THR A 28 5.30 10.38 16.46
C THR A 28 6.36 10.29 15.37
N THR A 29 6.16 9.39 14.41
CA THR A 29 7.13 9.11 13.33
C THR A 29 6.90 9.96 12.08
N GLY A 30 5.76 10.66 12.00
CA GLY A 30 5.36 11.48 10.86
C GLY A 30 5.10 10.67 9.58
N ARG A 31 4.79 9.37 9.71
CA ARG A 31 4.64 8.47 8.56
C ARG A 31 3.59 7.38 8.82
N PRO A 32 2.80 6.97 7.81
CA PRO A 32 1.91 5.82 7.91
C PRO A 32 2.67 4.57 8.36
N GLN A 33 2.06 3.76 9.23
CA GLN A 33 2.66 2.52 9.74
C GLN A 33 2.02 1.27 9.12
N LEU A 34 0.82 1.38 8.56
CA LEU A 34 0.14 0.30 7.85
C LEU A 34 -0.15 0.69 6.40
N SER A 35 -0.14 -0.31 5.53
CA SER A 35 -0.69 -0.20 4.18
C SER A 35 -2.21 0.02 4.21
N ASP A 36 -2.76 0.62 3.15
CA ASP A 36 -4.20 0.84 3.01
C ASP A 36 -5.00 -0.46 3.16
N HIS A 37 -4.50 -1.56 2.60
CA HIS A 37 -5.16 -2.86 2.69
C HIS A 37 -5.33 -3.30 4.16
N LEU A 38 -4.23 -3.29 4.93
CA LEU A 38 -4.26 -3.69 6.33
C LEU A 38 -5.07 -2.70 7.19
N ARG A 39 -4.97 -1.40 6.91
CA ARG A 39 -5.75 -0.38 7.62
C ARG A 39 -7.25 -0.54 7.40
N ILE A 40 -7.67 -0.78 6.15
CA ILE A 40 -9.08 -1.03 5.79
C ILE A 40 -9.57 -2.33 6.43
N ASP A 41 -8.80 -3.41 6.34
CA ASP A 41 -9.16 -4.72 6.92
C ASP A 41 -9.29 -4.63 8.45
N LEU A 42 -8.41 -3.86 9.11
CA LEU A 42 -8.49 -3.59 10.55
C LEU A 42 -9.73 -2.75 10.92
N GLY A 43 -10.19 -1.87 10.03
CA GLY A 43 -11.36 -1.04 10.24
C GLY A 43 -12.71 -1.72 9.99
N ARG A 44 -12.73 -2.88 9.31
CA ARG A 44 -13.97 -3.60 8.99
C ARG A 44 -14.44 -4.51 10.12
N ASP A 45 -15.74 -4.77 10.15
CA ASP A 45 -16.28 -5.90 10.90
C ASP A 45 -15.91 -7.20 10.19
N SER A 46 -15.42 -8.17 10.96
CA SER A 46 -14.79 -9.43 10.52
C SER A 46 -15.74 -10.46 9.87
N GLY A 47 -16.65 -9.99 8.99
CA GLY A 47 -17.57 -10.79 8.18
C GLY A 47 -17.07 -11.09 6.76
N ASP A 48 -15.89 -10.61 6.38
CA ASP A 48 -15.34 -10.77 5.03
C ASP A 48 -14.81 -12.20 4.77
N ALA A 49 -14.87 -12.63 3.50
CA ALA A 49 -14.66 -14.00 3.03
C ALA A 49 -13.29 -14.66 3.38
N HIS A 50 -12.33 -13.91 3.92
CA HIS A 50 -10.97 -14.38 4.25
C HIS A 50 -10.74 -14.61 5.75
N GLY A 51 -11.74 -14.36 6.61
CA GLY A 51 -11.68 -14.64 8.05
C GLY A 51 -11.22 -13.48 8.95
N GLY A 52 -11.07 -12.26 8.40
CA GLY A 52 -10.59 -11.07 9.12
C GLY A 52 -9.11 -11.14 9.51
N PRO A 53 -8.55 -10.07 10.09
CA PRO A 53 -7.13 -10.01 10.43
C PRO A 53 -6.79 -10.90 11.64
N LEU A 54 -5.62 -11.53 11.61
CA LEU A 54 -4.96 -12.09 12.79
C LEU A 54 -4.17 -10.97 13.47
N LEU A 55 -4.48 -10.67 14.74
CA LEU A 55 -3.73 -9.70 15.53
C LEU A 55 -2.86 -10.38 16.57
N VAL A 56 -1.62 -9.94 16.67
CA VAL A 56 -0.74 -10.20 17.81
C VAL A 56 -0.41 -8.88 18.46
N THR A 57 -0.62 -8.77 19.77
CA THR A 57 -0.33 -7.54 20.53
C THR A 57 0.59 -7.85 21.69
N MET A 58 1.52 -6.96 21.98
CA MET A 58 2.42 -7.05 23.13
C MET A 58 2.17 -5.85 24.04
N HIS A 59 1.90 -6.14 25.31
CA HIS A 59 1.68 -5.14 26.35
C HIS A 59 2.82 -5.18 27.34
N ASP A 60 3.27 -4.02 27.80
CA ASP A 60 4.09 -3.91 29.02
C ASP A 60 3.21 -3.32 30.12
N ASP A 61 2.89 -4.17 31.10
CA ASP A 61 1.77 -3.95 32.02
C ASP A 61 0.46 -3.70 31.23
N ASP A 62 -0.21 -2.57 31.42
CA ASP A 62 -1.47 -2.25 30.72
C ASP A 62 -1.25 -1.47 29.40
N ARG A 63 0.01 -1.18 29.05
CA ARG A 63 0.36 -0.36 27.89
C ARG A 63 0.66 -1.23 26.67
N LEU A 64 -0.09 -1.05 25.58
CA LEU A 64 0.23 -1.63 24.28
C LEU A 64 1.54 -1.01 23.76
N ILE A 65 2.55 -1.85 23.52
CA ILE A 65 3.89 -1.43 23.09
C ILE A 65 4.26 -1.94 21.69
N ALA A 66 3.61 -2.98 21.20
CA ALA A 66 3.78 -3.46 19.84
C ALA A 66 2.56 -4.23 19.36
N PHE A 67 2.38 -4.22 18.04
CA PHE A 67 1.32 -4.94 17.38
C PHE A 67 1.81 -5.49 16.03
N ALA A 68 1.30 -6.65 15.66
CA ALA A 68 1.48 -7.26 14.36
C ALA A 68 0.11 -7.66 13.80
N GLN A 69 -0.10 -7.39 12.52
CA GLN A 69 -1.29 -7.78 11.78
C GLN A 69 -0.90 -8.73 10.66
N LEU A 70 -1.65 -9.82 10.51
CA LEU A 70 -1.70 -10.52 9.24
C LEU A 70 -3.10 -10.43 8.64
N SER A 71 -3.15 -10.08 7.36
CA SER A 71 -4.39 -10.00 6.58
C SER A 71 -4.23 -10.75 5.26
N GLY A 72 -5.27 -11.45 4.84
CA GLY A 72 -5.29 -12.11 3.53
C GLY A 72 -5.26 -11.09 2.39
N ALA A 73 -4.39 -11.29 1.40
CA ALA A 73 -4.29 -10.49 0.19
C ALA A 73 -4.03 -11.43 -1.00
N ASN A 74 -5.00 -11.54 -1.92
CA ASN A 74 -5.00 -12.35 -3.15
C ASN A 74 -4.49 -13.81 -3.00
N ASP A 75 -3.18 -14.02 -2.91
CA ASP A 75 -2.49 -15.32 -2.86
C ASP A 75 -1.59 -15.52 -1.61
N ALA A 76 -1.58 -14.56 -0.67
CA ALA A 76 -0.77 -14.64 0.55
C ALA A 76 -1.43 -13.94 1.75
N TRP A 77 -0.77 -14.02 2.90
CA TRP A 77 -1.07 -13.26 4.11
C TRP A 77 0.01 -12.22 4.33
N VAL A 78 -0.37 -10.95 4.27
CA VAL A 78 0.54 -9.83 4.43
C VAL A 78 0.72 -9.53 5.91
N LEU A 79 1.97 -9.58 6.37
CA LEU A 79 2.42 -9.21 7.71
C LEU A 79 2.97 -7.78 7.69
N GLU A 80 2.46 -6.92 8.57
CA GLU A 80 3.09 -5.66 8.96
C GLU A 80 3.15 -5.58 10.49
N THR A 81 4.21 -4.95 11.01
CA THR A 81 4.46 -4.80 12.45
C THR A 81 4.67 -3.33 12.79
N VAL A 82 4.17 -2.91 13.95
CA VAL A 82 4.33 -1.55 14.47
C VAL A 82 4.73 -1.64 15.93
N VAL A 83 5.76 -0.89 16.30
CA VAL A 83 6.35 -0.90 17.64
C VAL A 83 6.42 0.54 18.15
N ASP A 84 6.24 0.72 19.46
CA ASP A 84 6.42 2.01 20.13
C ASP A 84 7.89 2.45 19.93
N PRO A 85 8.13 3.56 19.19
CA PRO A 85 9.48 4.01 18.88
C PRO A 85 10.22 4.58 20.10
N ALA A 86 9.55 4.73 21.25
CA ALA A 86 10.16 5.19 22.49
C ALA A 86 10.85 4.06 23.29
N LEU A 87 10.80 2.82 22.82
CA LEU A 87 11.46 1.69 23.49
C LEU A 87 12.96 1.67 23.16
N ASP A 88 13.79 1.43 24.18
CA ASP A 88 15.23 1.23 24.00
C ASP A 88 15.58 -0.09 23.29
N ASP A 89 14.64 -1.04 23.27
CA ASP A 89 14.76 -2.38 22.70
C ASP A 89 13.67 -2.66 21.64
N ASP A 90 13.25 -1.62 20.92
CA ASP A 90 12.24 -1.66 19.85
C ASP A 90 12.51 -2.75 18.80
N ILE A 91 13.76 -2.94 18.39
CA ILE A 91 14.17 -3.99 17.43
C ILE A 91 13.84 -5.38 17.98
N ALA A 92 14.19 -5.68 19.23
CA ALA A 92 13.94 -6.99 19.83
C ALA A 92 12.43 -7.23 19.98
N VAL A 93 11.67 -6.21 20.39
CA VAL A 93 10.21 -6.27 20.49
C VAL A 93 9.56 -6.54 19.13
N ARG A 94 10.05 -5.89 18.07
CA ARG A 94 9.57 -6.09 16.69
C ARG A 94 9.85 -7.50 16.20
N ASP A 95 11.02 -8.04 16.50
CA ASP A 95 11.37 -9.41 16.12
C ASP A 95 10.48 -10.43 16.84
N ASP A 96 10.27 -10.25 18.14
CA ASP A 96 9.43 -11.15 18.95
C ASP A 96 7.97 -11.15 18.50
N ILE A 97 7.40 -9.97 18.18
CA ILE A 97 6.02 -9.88 17.68
C ILE A 97 5.90 -10.45 16.26
N ALA A 98 6.90 -10.26 15.40
CA ALA A 98 6.93 -10.82 14.05
C ALA A 98 7.03 -12.35 14.08
N ASP A 99 7.94 -12.90 14.90
CA ASP A 99 8.10 -14.34 15.11
C ASP A 99 6.79 -14.96 15.62
N THR A 100 6.21 -14.36 16.67
CA THR A 100 4.93 -14.82 17.23
C THR A 100 3.80 -14.79 16.21
N ALA A 101 3.73 -13.74 15.38
CA ALA A 101 2.74 -13.59 14.33
C ALA A 101 2.85 -14.68 13.25
N VAL A 102 4.06 -14.93 12.74
CA VAL A 102 4.31 -15.98 11.74
C VAL A 102 4.00 -17.36 12.31
N ASP A 103 4.43 -17.63 13.54
CA ASP A 103 4.16 -18.88 14.24
C ASP A 103 2.67 -19.11 14.49
N ALA A 104 1.96 -18.05 14.89
CA ALA A 104 0.51 -18.10 15.12
C ALA A 104 -0.25 -18.40 13.82
N HIS A 105 0.18 -17.82 12.70
CA HIS A 105 -0.39 -18.07 11.38
C HIS A 105 -0.14 -19.52 10.93
N ARG A 106 1.11 -20.00 10.98
CA ARG A 106 1.50 -21.37 10.58
C ARG A 106 0.79 -22.47 11.36
N ARG A 107 0.41 -22.23 12.62
CA ARG A 107 -0.37 -23.19 13.41
C ARG A 107 -1.83 -23.31 12.97
N ARG A 108 -2.32 -22.36 12.15
CA ARG A 108 -3.72 -22.24 11.75
C ARG A 108 -3.92 -22.50 10.26
N ARG A 109 -2.93 -22.16 9.44
CA ARG A 109 -3.04 -22.07 7.98
C ARG A 109 -1.72 -22.42 7.31
N ASP A 110 -1.83 -22.91 6.07
CA ASP A 110 -0.68 -23.26 5.22
C ASP A 110 -0.37 -22.16 4.18
N ASP A 111 -1.16 -21.08 4.11
CA ASP A 111 -0.94 -19.98 3.16
C ASP A 111 0.39 -19.27 3.42
N ALA A 112 1.03 -18.79 2.35
CA ALA A 112 2.29 -18.06 2.42
C ALA A 112 2.14 -16.75 3.22
N VAL A 113 3.18 -16.39 3.98
CA VAL A 113 3.28 -15.08 4.65
C VAL A 113 4.21 -14.18 3.85
N VAL A 114 3.77 -12.97 3.54
CA VAL A 114 4.60 -11.92 2.95
C VAL A 114 4.81 -10.83 3.99
N TRP A 115 6.04 -10.64 4.45
CA TRP A 115 6.39 -9.62 5.43
C TRP A 115 6.99 -8.40 4.73
N TRP A 116 6.35 -7.25 4.89
CA TRP A 116 6.86 -5.98 4.35
C TRP A 116 7.67 -5.21 5.38
N LEU A 117 8.86 -4.77 4.98
CA LEU A 117 9.72 -3.90 5.76
C LEU A 117 10.22 -2.72 4.94
N ASP A 118 10.33 -1.59 5.61
CA ASP A 118 10.87 -0.35 5.07
C ASP A 118 12.36 -0.24 5.39
N ASP A 119 13.17 -0.02 4.35
CA ASP A 119 14.64 0.09 4.39
C ASP A 119 15.30 -0.97 5.31
N PRO A 120 15.06 -2.28 5.10
CA PRO A 120 15.53 -3.32 6.01
C PRO A 120 17.05 -3.34 6.14
N SER A 121 17.51 -3.45 7.38
CA SER A 121 18.90 -3.64 7.77
C SER A 121 19.38 -5.07 7.55
N ALA A 122 20.69 -5.33 7.76
CA ALA A 122 21.21 -6.70 7.72
C ALA A 122 20.54 -7.63 8.75
N HIS A 123 20.22 -7.09 9.94
CA HIS A 123 19.52 -7.81 10.99
C HIS A 123 18.12 -8.26 10.55
N ASP A 124 17.39 -7.41 9.82
CA ASP A 124 16.08 -7.75 9.26
C ASP A 124 16.13 -8.94 8.31
N HIS A 125 17.18 -9.01 7.49
CA HIS A 125 17.39 -10.12 6.58
C HIS A 125 17.69 -11.43 7.34
N GLU A 126 18.44 -11.36 8.45
CA GLU A 126 18.71 -12.51 9.32
C GLU A 126 17.43 -13.01 10.02
N VAL A 127 16.58 -12.09 10.50
CA VAL A 127 15.29 -12.44 11.11
C VAL A 127 14.36 -13.06 10.07
N ALA A 128 14.22 -12.46 8.89
CA ALA A 128 13.43 -13.01 7.80
C ALA A 128 13.92 -14.43 7.40
N ALA A 129 15.23 -14.63 7.27
CA ALA A 129 15.81 -15.94 6.96
C ALA A 129 15.54 -16.98 8.05
N ARG A 130 15.61 -16.61 9.34
CA ARG A 130 15.25 -17.48 10.46
C ARG A 130 13.78 -17.87 10.43
N LEU A 131 12.91 -16.97 9.97
CA LEU A 131 11.50 -17.24 9.72
C LEU A 131 11.25 -18.06 8.45
N GLY A 132 12.28 -18.43 7.69
CA GLY A 132 12.14 -19.17 6.43
C GLY A 132 11.65 -18.30 5.27
N LEU A 133 11.84 -16.99 5.35
CA LEU A 133 11.49 -16.02 4.33
C LEU A 133 12.74 -15.52 3.61
N ALA A 134 12.62 -15.19 2.33
CA ALA A 134 13.66 -14.60 1.50
C ALA A 134 13.12 -13.37 0.79
N VAL A 135 14.02 -12.49 0.33
CA VAL A 135 13.63 -11.33 -0.49
C VAL A 135 12.88 -11.83 -1.72
N TRP A 136 11.63 -11.41 -1.83
CA TRP A 136 10.75 -11.77 -2.93
C TRP A 136 10.57 -10.59 -3.89
N ARG A 137 10.31 -9.41 -3.35
CA ARG A 137 10.01 -8.21 -4.14
C ARG A 137 10.55 -6.96 -3.46
N GLU A 138 10.90 -5.96 -4.27
CA GLU A 138 11.29 -4.64 -3.79
C GLU A 138 10.42 -3.58 -4.47
N LEU A 139 9.96 -2.61 -3.70
CA LEU A 139 9.10 -1.51 -4.12
C LEU A 139 9.79 -0.20 -3.76
N TYR A 140 10.01 0.66 -4.74
CA TYR A 140 10.49 2.01 -4.50
C TYR A 140 9.33 2.94 -4.18
N GLU A 141 9.39 3.60 -3.03
CA GLU A 141 8.70 4.88 -2.88
C GLU A 141 9.56 5.94 -3.54
N MET A 142 9.07 6.58 -4.60
CA MET A 142 9.75 7.69 -5.25
C MET A 142 9.04 8.99 -4.94
N ARG A 143 9.79 10.08 -4.74
CA ARG A 143 9.24 11.41 -4.45
C ARG A 143 9.80 12.49 -5.36
N ARG A 144 9.03 13.57 -5.55
CA ARG A 144 9.50 14.83 -6.13
C ARG A 144 8.84 16.05 -5.48
N PRO A 145 9.49 17.22 -5.43
CA PRO A 145 8.82 18.48 -5.08
C PRO A 145 7.78 18.84 -6.14
N LEU A 146 6.79 19.68 -5.87
CA LEU A 146 5.80 20.23 -6.82
C LEU A 146 5.89 21.77 -6.87
N PRO A 147 5.41 22.46 -7.92
CA PRO A 147 4.79 21.93 -9.16
C PRO A 147 5.80 21.25 -10.10
N HIS A 148 5.32 20.49 -11.08
CA HIS A 148 6.18 20.03 -12.19
C HIS A 148 6.34 21.15 -13.24
N PRO A 149 7.53 21.37 -13.82
CA PRO A 149 7.71 22.45 -14.81
C PRO A 149 7.01 22.19 -16.14
N GLN A 150 6.72 20.93 -16.47
CA GLN A 150 5.88 20.54 -17.61
C GLN A 150 4.48 20.21 -17.10
N GLN A 151 3.45 20.65 -17.82
CA GLN A 151 2.07 20.25 -17.60
C GLN A 151 1.68 19.12 -18.55
N ALA A 152 0.56 18.46 -18.30
CA ALA A 152 0.00 17.50 -19.24
C ALA A 152 -0.46 18.19 -20.53
N ASP A 153 -0.14 17.59 -21.67
CA ASP A 153 -0.56 18.04 -23.00
C ASP A 153 -1.90 17.40 -23.44
N VAL A 154 -2.37 16.40 -22.69
CA VAL A 154 -3.61 15.67 -22.99
C VAL A 154 -4.73 16.15 -22.07
N ALA A 155 -5.94 16.29 -22.64
CA ALA A 155 -7.12 16.54 -21.84
C ALA A 155 -7.49 15.29 -21.04
N THR A 156 -7.75 15.47 -19.74
CA THR A 156 -8.32 14.44 -18.87
C THR A 156 -9.60 14.95 -18.25
N ARG A 157 -10.48 14.04 -17.85
CA ARG A 157 -11.68 14.35 -17.06
C ARG A 157 -11.64 13.65 -15.71
N SER A 158 -12.47 14.10 -14.78
CA SER A 158 -12.66 13.42 -13.49
C SER A 158 -13.37 12.07 -13.71
N PHE A 159 -13.06 11.11 -12.83
CA PHE A 159 -13.77 9.85 -12.73
C PHE A 159 -15.19 10.07 -12.21
N ARG A 160 -16.15 9.28 -12.70
CA ARG A 160 -17.55 9.36 -12.30
C ARG A 160 -17.96 8.05 -11.61
N PRO A 161 -17.99 8.02 -10.27
CA PRO A 161 -18.41 6.84 -9.51
C PRO A 161 -19.79 6.34 -9.96
N GLY A 162 -19.92 5.03 -10.13
CA GLY A 162 -21.13 4.36 -10.60
C GLY A 162 -21.36 4.45 -12.12
N ILE A 163 -20.58 5.25 -12.85
CA ILE A 163 -20.65 5.36 -14.32
C ILE A 163 -19.41 4.73 -14.95
N ASP A 164 -18.21 5.08 -14.45
CA ASP A 164 -16.94 4.65 -15.04
C ASP A 164 -16.37 3.36 -14.41
N ASP A 165 -16.97 2.85 -13.32
CA ASP A 165 -16.47 1.74 -12.50
C ASP A 165 -16.06 0.51 -13.33
N GLU A 166 -16.97 -0.02 -14.14
CA GLU A 166 -16.74 -1.24 -14.95
C GLU A 166 -15.69 -1.03 -16.04
N ALA A 167 -15.72 0.13 -16.70
CA ALA A 167 -14.74 0.46 -17.73
C ALA A 167 -13.34 0.58 -17.12
N TRP A 168 -13.23 1.25 -15.98
CA TRP A 168 -11.99 1.37 -15.24
C TRP A 168 -11.47 0.02 -14.75
N LEU A 169 -12.32 -0.82 -14.16
CA LEU A 169 -11.95 -2.18 -13.72
C LEU A 169 -11.39 -3.01 -14.88
N GLY A 170 -12.01 -2.90 -16.06
CA GLY A 170 -11.53 -3.55 -17.27
C GLY A 170 -10.11 -3.12 -17.64
N ILE A 171 -9.80 -1.82 -17.60
CA ILE A 171 -8.46 -1.30 -17.88
C ILE A 171 -7.48 -1.76 -16.81
N ASN A 172 -7.83 -1.59 -15.54
CA ASN A 172 -7.00 -1.96 -14.39
C ASN A 172 -6.59 -3.44 -14.48
N ASN A 173 -7.56 -4.34 -14.63
CA ASN A 173 -7.31 -5.78 -14.63
C ASN A 173 -6.53 -6.24 -15.88
N ARG A 174 -6.66 -5.55 -17.03
CA ARG A 174 -5.81 -5.82 -18.20
C ARG A 174 -4.39 -5.28 -18.03
N ALA A 175 -4.25 -4.06 -17.52
CA ALA A 175 -2.94 -3.42 -17.34
C ALA A 175 -2.11 -4.09 -16.24
N PHE A 176 -2.77 -4.63 -15.21
CA PHE A 176 -2.16 -5.30 -14.06
C PHE A 176 -2.43 -6.80 -14.02
N ALA A 177 -2.69 -7.44 -15.16
CA ALA A 177 -3.10 -8.85 -15.23
C ALA A 177 -2.15 -9.83 -14.52
N SER A 178 -0.86 -9.50 -14.45
CA SER A 178 0.18 -10.28 -13.77
C SER A 178 0.65 -9.66 -12.43
N HIS A 179 -0.07 -8.67 -11.89
CA HIS A 179 0.28 -8.02 -10.62
C HIS A 179 -0.48 -8.65 -9.44
N GLY A 180 0.25 -9.24 -8.49
CA GLY A 180 -0.32 -9.97 -7.36
C GLY A 180 -1.22 -9.15 -6.43
N GLU A 181 -1.15 -7.82 -6.43
CA GLU A 181 -1.95 -6.95 -5.54
C GLU A 181 -2.92 -6.00 -6.27
N GLN A 182 -2.70 -5.73 -7.56
CA GLN A 182 -3.46 -4.73 -8.34
C GLN A 182 -4.25 -5.37 -9.48
N GLY A 183 -3.86 -6.57 -9.91
CA GLY A 183 -4.66 -7.40 -10.79
C GLY A 183 -5.89 -7.94 -10.06
N GLY A 184 -6.94 -8.25 -10.82
CA GLY A 184 -8.12 -8.95 -10.30
C GLY A 184 -9.00 -8.14 -9.36
N TRP A 185 -8.89 -6.80 -9.36
CA TRP A 185 -9.78 -5.96 -8.56
C TRP A 185 -11.23 -6.22 -8.94
N THR A 186 -12.07 -6.32 -7.91
CA THR A 186 -13.52 -6.46 -8.01
C THR A 186 -14.20 -5.12 -7.80
N LEU A 187 -15.49 -5.04 -8.14
CA LEU A 187 -16.30 -3.86 -7.85
C LEU A 187 -16.36 -3.55 -6.35
N ASP A 188 -16.39 -4.56 -5.48
CA ASP A 188 -16.36 -4.38 -4.03
C ASP A 188 -15.01 -3.82 -3.56
N THR A 189 -13.91 -4.29 -4.16
CA THR A 189 -12.57 -3.76 -3.88
C THR A 189 -12.51 -2.28 -4.24
N LEU A 190 -12.95 -1.91 -5.44
CA LEU A 190 -13.00 -0.52 -5.90
C LEU A 190 -13.89 0.35 -4.99
N ARG A 191 -15.13 -0.08 -4.73
CA ARG A 191 -16.09 0.68 -3.93
C ARG A 191 -15.62 0.90 -2.51
N SER A 192 -14.92 -0.06 -1.93
CA SER A 192 -14.35 0.15 -0.60
C SER A 192 -13.34 1.29 -0.52
N ARG A 193 -12.70 1.66 -1.63
CA ARG A 193 -11.83 2.84 -1.68
C ARG A 193 -12.64 4.13 -1.81
N PHE A 194 -13.87 4.09 -2.32
CA PHE A 194 -14.74 5.27 -2.38
C PHE A 194 -15.27 5.70 -1.01
N ASP A 195 -15.35 4.76 -0.07
CA ASP A 195 -15.77 5.01 1.31
C ASP A 195 -14.62 5.60 2.17
N GLU A 196 -13.40 5.62 1.66
CA GLU A 196 -12.26 6.17 2.39
C GLU A 196 -12.28 7.71 2.38
N PRO A 197 -11.91 8.38 3.49
CA PRO A 197 -11.93 9.84 3.60
C PRO A 197 -11.03 10.59 2.61
N TRP A 198 -10.03 9.91 2.05
CA TRP A 198 -9.09 10.48 1.08
C TRP A 198 -9.63 10.43 -0.35
N PHE A 199 -10.73 9.72 -0.61
CA PHE A 199 -11.26 9.59 -1.95
C PHE A 199 -11.74 10.93 -2.50
N ASP A 200 -11.20 11.30 -3.66
CA ASP A 200 -11.59 12.49 -4.41
C ASP A 200 -11.71 12.14 -5.91
N PRO A 201 -12.93 12.13 -6.49
CA PRO A 201 -13.13 11.82 -7.90
C PRO A 201 -12.44 12.82 -8.84
N ASP A 202 -12.19 14.05 -8.40
CA ASP A 202 -11.47 15.03 -9.20
C ASP A 202 -9.97 14.73 -9.29
N GLY A 203 -9.44 13.98 -8.32
CA GLY A 203 -8.06 13.46 -8.28
C GLY A 203 -7.88 12.22 -9.13
N PHE A 204 -8.99 11.68 -9.65
CA PHE A 204 -9.00 10.49 -10.44
C PHE A 204 -9.16 10.85 -11.92
N ARG A 205 -8.01 11.05 -12.58
CA ARG A 205 -7.92 11.58 -13.94
C ARG A 205 -8.08 10.46 -14.96
N ILE A 206 -9.08 10.57 -15.83
CA ILE A 206 -9.37 9.63 -16.91
C ILE A 206 -9.01 10.28 -18.26
N PHE A 207 -8.31 9.53 -19.11
CA PHE A 207 -8.10 9.86 -20.50
C PHE A 207 -9.00 8.97 -21.37
N ASP A 208 -9.92 9.60 -22.09
CA ASP A 208 -10.73 8.94 -23.12
C ASP A 208 -10.04 9.05 -24.48
N ASP A 209 -10.18 8.03 -25.31
CA ASP A 209 -9.79 8.09 -26.71
C ASP A 209 -10.75 8.95 -27.56
N GLU A 210 -10.48 9.02 -28.86
CA GLU A 210 -11.28 9.79 -29.82
C GLU A 210 -12.74 9.33 -29.92
N THR A 211 -13.05 8.10 -29.46
CA THR A 211 -14.40 7.55 -29.43
C THR A 211 -15.16 7.87 -28.14
N GLY A 212 -14.48 8.48 -27.15
CA GLY A 212 -15.02 8.70 -25.81
C GLY A 212 -14.88 7.48 -24.90
N THR A 213 -14.04 6.51 -25.25
CA THR A 213 -13.80 5.31 -24.43
C THR A 213 -12.61 5.53 -23.50
N PRO A 214 -12.72 5.25 -22.18
CA PRO A 214 -11.58 5.30 -21.27
C PRO A 214 -10.48 4.34 -21.71
N VAL A 215 -9.24 4.80 -21.82
CA VAL A 215 -8.07 3.95 -22.19
C VAL A 215 -6.85 4.15 -21.30
N ALA A 216 -6.86 5.16 -20.43
CA ALA A 216 -5.81 5.36 -19.43
C ALA A 216 -6.33 6.18 -18.25
N PHE A 217 -5.68 6.05 -17.11
CA PHE A 217 -6.03 6.81 -15.92
C PHE A 217 -4.83 7.08 -15.02
N CYS A 218 -4.97 8.11 -14.19
CA CYS A 218 -4.12 8.41 -13.04
C CYS A 218 -5.00 8.77 -11.85
N TRP A 219 -5.11 7.87 -10.89
CA TRP A 219 -5.80 8.08 -9.62
C TRP A 219 -4.81 8.64 -8.60
N THR A 220 -5.08 9.83 -8.07
CA THR A 220 -4.27 10.45 -7.02
C THR A 220 -4.93 10.33 -5.65
N LYS A 221 -4.12 10.29 -4.59
CA LYS A 221 -4.54 10.30 -3.19
C LYS A 221 -3.80 11.41 -2.44
N LEU A 222 -4.44 12.05 -1.47
CA LEU A 222 -3.76 13.00 -0.56
C LEU A 222 -3.61 12.40 0.84
N HIS A 223 -2.38 12.36 1.33
CA HIS A 223 -2.03 12.01 2.71
C HIS A 223 -2.05 13.28 3.57
N THR A 224 -3.18 13.53 4.25
CA THR A 224 -3.46 14.77 4.99
C THR A 224 -3.16 14.68 6.49
N ASP A 225 -2.88 13.48 6.97
CA ASP A 225 -2.45 13.12 8.32
C ASP A 225 -0.96 13.44 8.56
N GLY A 226 -0.15 13.46 7.51
CA GLY A 226 1.26 13.85 7.54
C GLY A 226 1.51 15.37 7.44
N SER A 227 2.68 15.80 7.90
CA SER A 227 3.21 17.15 7.68
C SER A 227 4.63 17.08 7.09
N PRO A 228 4.86 17.56 5.85
CA PRO A 228 3.87 18.17 4.96
C PRO A 228 2.85 17.16 4.43
N VAL A 229 1.71 17.65 3.94
CA VAL A 229 0.77 16.87 3.12
C VAL A 229 1.52 16.35 1.89
N VAL A 230 1.38 15.06 1.60
CA VAL A 230 1.96 14.41 0.42
C VAL A 230 0.86 13.96 -0.52
N GLY A 231 1.01 14.22 -1.81
CA GLY A 231 0.10 13.72 -2.83
C GLY A 231 0.70 12.49 -3.51
N GLU A 232 -0.06 11.42 -3.59
CA GLU A 232 0.35 10.17 -4.19
C GLU A 232 -0.26 10.01 -5.57
N ILE A 233 0.53 9.54 -6.53
CA ILE A 233 0.00 8.83 -7.70
C ILE A 233 -0.32 7.40 -7.24
N TYR A 234 -1.56 7.21 -6.79
CA TYR A 234 -2.03 6.00 -6.10
C TYR A 234 -2.10 4.81 -7.07
N VAL A 235 -2.80 4.98 -8.19
CA VAL A 235 -2.82 3.97 -9.27
C VAL A 235 -2.78 4.68 -10.62
N ILE A 236 -1.85 4.27 -11.47
CA ILE A 236 -1.72 4.78 -12.83
C ILE A 236 -1.62 3.62 -13.81
N ALA A 237 -2.42 3.66 -14.86
CA ALA A 237 -2.38 2.64 -15.88
C ALA A 237 -2.73 3.17 -17.27
N VAL A 238 -2.20 2.51 -18.28
CA VAL A 238 -2.61 2.65 -19.68
C VAL A 238 -3.06 1.27 -20.13
N ASP A 239 -4.21 1.20 -20.79
CA ASP A 239 -4.69 -0.04 -21.39
C ASP A 239 -3.63 -0.59 -22.37
N PRO A 240 -3.31 -1.90 -22.34
CA PRO A 240 -2.34 -2.50 -23.26
C PRO A 240 -2.57 -2.16 -24.74
N SER A 241 -3.83 -2.01 -25.17
CA SER A 241 -4.17 -1.62 -26.55
C SER A 241 -3.75 -0.20 -26.93
N ALA A 242 -3.47 0.66 -25.93
CA ALA A 242 -3.08 2.05 -26.09
C ALA A 242 -1.60 2.33 -25.70
N HIS A 243 -0.80 1.27 -25.49
CA HIS A 243 0.64 1.41 -25.19
C HIS A 243 1.43 2.02 -26.35
N GLY A 244 2.63 2.52 -26.05
CA GLY A 244 3.53 3.13 -27.05
C GLY A 244 3.14 4.54 -27.52
N ARG A 245 2.02 5.10 -27.02
CA ARG A 245 1.49 6.43 -27.41
C ARG A 245 1.97 7.57 -26.50
N GLY A 246 2.89 7.31 -25.57
CA GLY A 246 3.37 8.29 -24.58
C GLY A 246 2.37 8.63 -23.46
N LEU A 247 1.23 7.92 -23.38
CA LEU A 247 0.17 8.18 -22.40
C LEU A 247 0.64 8.03 -20.95
N GLY A 248 1.54 7.09 -20.63
CA GLY A 248 2.03 6.94 -19.25
C GLY A 248 2.68 8.22 -18.70
N LYS A 249 3.49 8.90 -19.52
CA LYS A 249 4.06 10.20 -19.17
C LYS A 249 2.97 11.25 -18.97
N GLN A 250 2.03 11.34 -19.92
CA GLN A 250 0.99 12.36 -19.92
C GLN A 250 0.01 12.21 -18.75
N LEU A 251 -0.36 10.97 -18.40
CA LEU A 251 -1.20 10.68 -17.24
C LEU A 251 -0.45 10.95 -15.92
N THR A 252 0.85 10.67 -15.86
CA THR A 252 1.68 11.05 -14.70
C THR A 252 1.66 12.57 -14.50
N LEU A 253 1.89 13.33 -15.57
CA LEU A 253 1.83 14.80 -15.52
C LEU A 253 0.45 15.30 -15.10
N ALA A 254 -0.63 14.72 -15.65
CA ALA A 254 -2.00 15.11 -15.29
C ALA A 254 -2.31 14.85 -13.80
N GLY A 255 -1.78 13.76 -13.24
CA GLY A 255 -1.84 13.49 -11.80
C GLY A 255 -1.06 14.51 -10.98
N LEU A 256 0.18 14.84 -11.40
CA LEU A 256 1.00 15.85 -10.73
C LEU A 256 0.35 17.24 -10.75
N ASP A 257 -0.23 17.64 -11.89
CA ASP A 257 -0.98 18.88 -12.03
C ASP A 257 -2.17 18.88 -11.06
N SER A 258 -2.96 17.80 -11.03
CA SER A 258 -4.10 17.65 -10.11
C SER A 258 -3.71 17.71 -8.63
N ILE A 259 -2.56 17.12 -8.25
CA ILE A 259 -2.04 17.22 -6.88
C ILE A 259 -1.60 18.66 -6.59
N SER A 260 -0.87 19.29 -7.51
CA SER A 260 -0.35 20.65 -7.36
C SER A 260 -1.46 21.69 -7.25
N ASP A 261 -2.56 21.53 -7.98
CA ASP A 261 -3.72 22.42 -7.96
C ASP A 261 -4.41 22.45 -6.58
N ARG A 262 -4.20 21.42 -5.76
CA ARG A 262 -4.65 21.36 -4.36
C ARG A 262 -3.65 21.98 -3.36
N GLY A 263 -2.60 22.65 -3.85
CA GLY A 263 -1.60 23.33 -3.03
C GLY A 263 -0.55 22.41 -2.39
N VAL A 264 -0.51 21.14 -2.79
CA VAL A 264 0.44 20.16 -2.28
C VAL A 264 1.81 20.36 -2.93
N THR A 265 2.87 20.28 -2.11
CA THR A 265 4.25 20.63 -2.52
C THR A 265 5.16 19.44 -2.73
N VAL A 266 4.70 18.23 -2.44
CA VAL A 266 5.46 16.99 -2.63
C VAL A 266 4.55 15.92 -3.21
N ALA A 267 4.99 15.29 -4.30
CA ALA A 267 4.35 14.11 -4.85
C ALA A 267 5.15 12.85 -4.50
N ASN A 268 4.47 11.74 -4.25
CA ASN A 268 5.06 10.41 -4.19
C ASN A 268 4.35 9.41 -5.11
N LEU A 269 4.97 8.25 -5.29
CA LEU A 269 4.40 7.07 -5.93
C LEU A 269 5.14 5.84 -5.42
N TYR A 270 4.52 4.68 -5.60
CA TYR A 270 5.16 3.39 -5.39
C TYR A 270 5.33 2.65 -6.73
N VAL A 271 6.50 2.06 -6.96
CA VAL A 271 6.80 1.32 -8.18
C VAL A 271 7.67 0.10 -7.89
N ASP A 272 7.36 -1.04 -8.51
CA ASP A 272 8.18 -2.24 -8.42
C ASP A 272 9.58 -1.97 -8.95
N ALA A 273 10.61 -2.32 -8.16
CA ALA A 273 12.01 -2.09 -8.51
C ALA A 273 12.43 -2.83 -9.80
N GLY A 274 11.81 -3.96 -10.09
CA GLY A 274 11.97 -4.73 -11.32
C GLY A 274 11.31 -4.09 -12.55
N ASN A 275 10.35 -3.17 -12.36
CA ASN A 275 9.74 -2.41 -13.45
C ASN A 275 10.63 -1.23 -13.88
N THR A 276 11.79 -1.57 -14.44
CA THR A 276 12.82 -0.61 -14.88
C THR A 276 12.30 0.43 -15.89
N ALA A 277 11.29 0.08 -16.70
CA ALA A 277 10.65 1.00 -17.64
C ALA A 277 9.88 2.12 -16.91
N ALA A 278 9.07 1.76 -15.91
CA ALA A 278 8.34 2.72 -15.08
C ALA A 278 9.29 3.54 -14.20
N VAL A 279 10.26 2.88 -13.54
CA VAL A 279 11.30 3.58 -12.76
C VAL A 279 12.01 4.63 -13.61
N GLY A 280 12.49 4.27 -14.80
CA GLY A 280 13.15 5.22 -15.69
C GLY A 280 12.24 6.33 -16.20
N LEU A 281 10.92 6.09 -16.34
CA LEU A 281 9.95 7.14 -16.64
C LEU A 281 9.87 8.16 -15.50
N TYR A 282 9.72 7.68 -14.27
CA TYR A 282 9.61 8.54 -13.09
C TYR A 282 10.89 9.33 -12.83
N GLU A 283 12.07 8.73 -12.99
CA GLU A 283 13.35 9.43 -12.93
C GLU A 283 13.43 10.58 -13.94
N ARG A 284 12.99 10.36 -15.19
CA ARG A 284 12.94 11.43 -16.21
C ARG A 284 11.94 12.54 -15.88
N LEU A 285 10.95 12.25 -15.04
CA LEU A 285 10.00 13.23 -14.50
C LEU A 285 10.48 13.88 -13.19
N GLY A 286 11.74 13.63 -12.81
CA GLY A 286 12.38 14.26 -11.66
C GLY A 286 12.01 13.62 -10.32
N PHE A 287 11.46 12.41 -10.32
CA PHE A 287 11.33 11.61 -9.10
C PHE A 287 12.67 11.00 -8.71
N THR A 288 12.89 10.89 -7.40
CA THR A 288 14.04 10.20 -6.80
C THR A 288 13.55 9.16 -5.80
N ILE A 289 14.27 8.04 -5.69
CA ILE A 289 13.98 7.03 -4.67
C ILE A 289 14.10 7.67 -3.29
N HIS A 290 13.00 7.68 -2.55
CA HIS A 290 12.92 8.15 -1.18
C HIS A 290 13.10 7.01 -0.18
N ARG A 291 12.52 5.84 -0.49
CA ARG A 291 12.50 4.66 0.38
C ARG A 291 12.48 3.38 -0.44
N ARG A 292 13.05 2.30 0.10
CA ARG A 292 12.91 0.94 -0.40
C ARG A 292 12.02 0.16 0.54
N ARG A 293 10.95 -0.44 0.03
CA ARG A 293 10.14 -1.42 0.78
C ARG A 293 10.48 -2.80 0.24
N VAL A 294 10.78 -3.74 1.11
CA VAL A 294 11.15 -5.10 0.71
C VAL A 294 10.13 -6.07 1.28
N ALA A 295 9.62 -6.92 0.40
CA ALA A 295 8.75 -8.02 0.74
C ALA A 295 9.60 -9.28 0.94
N PHE A 296 9.47 -9.92 2.10
CA PHE A 296 10.04 -11.22 2.39
C PHE A 296 8.94 -12.29 2.34
N ALA A 297 9.14 -13.34 1.57
CA ALA A 297 8.18 -14.44 1.41
C ALA A 297 8.88 -15.81 1.41
N PRO A 298 8.18 -16.93 1.59
CA PRO A 298 8.76 -18.25 1.36
C PRO A 298 9.38 -18.36 -0.04
N PRO A 299 10.54 -19.01 -0.22
CA PRO A 299 11.22 -19.09 -1.52
C PRO A 299 10.38 -19.63 -2.69
N GLU A 300 9.39 -20.47 -2.40
CA GLU A 300 8.44 -21.05 -3.35
C GLU A 300 7.30 -20.09 -3.76
N HIS A 301 7.16 -18.95 -3.09
CA HIS A 301 6.08 -18.00 -3.36
C HIS A 301 6.26 -17.33 -4.73
N GLY A 302 5.20 -17.31 -5.55
CA GLY A 302 5.22 -16.76 -6.90
C GLY A 302 5.92 -17.61 -7.98
N THR A 303 6.23 -18.89 -7.69
CA THR A 303 6.91 -19.81 -8.64
C THR A 303 5.97 -20.67 -9.50
N ALA A 304 4.69 -20.27 -9.64
CA ALA A 304 3.67 -21.01 -10.42
C ALA A 304 3.38 -20.37 -11.78
#